data_AF-A0A9E4Z6F7-F1
#
_entry.id   AF-A0A9E4Z6F7-F1
#
_cell.length_a   1.000
_cell.length_b   1.000
_cell.length_c   1.000
_cell.angle_alpha   90.00
_cell.angle_beta   90.00
_cell.angle_gamma   90.00
#
_symmetry.space_group_name_H-M   'P 1'
#
loop_
_entity.id
_entity.type
_entity.pdbx_description
1 polymer ?
#
loop_
_entity_poly.entity_id
_entity_poly.type
_entity_poly.pdbx_seq_one_letter_code
_entity_poly.pdbx_strand_id
1 'polypeptide(L)'
;MAENEENQESTPASAESTDKPARAGHGKEEPAADPLDALTPSGKELLDVSLEILKEFAPQAGALGDIPQISIDKSHTLQACRLMKDDPRVAVHMLLCLACVDYSEYFQ
;
A
#
# COMPACT_ATOMS: atom_id res chain seq x y z
N MET A 1 51.21 35.88 37.99
CA MET A 1 52.09 35.81 36.81
C MET A 1 51.33 34.94 35.81
N ALA A 2 50.38 35.40 35.00
CA ALA A 2 50.22 36.62 34.18
C ALA A 2 51.21 36.71 33.02
N GLU A 3 50.72 36.32 31.84
CA GLU A 3 51.03 36.68 30.44
C GLU A 3 50.07 35.77 29.62
N ASN A 4 48.90 36.17 29.10
CA ASN A 4 48.39 37.37 28.43
C ASN A 4 49.13 37.70 27.13
N GLU A 5 48.70 37.09 26.03
CA GLU A 5 48.71 37.76 24.72
C GLU A 5 47.28 38.14 24.37
N GLU A 6 47.09 39.45 24.35
CA GLU A 6 45.90 40.21 24.02
C GLU A 6 46.01 40.62 22.56
N ASN A 7 44.96 40.40 21.76
CA ASN A 7 44.52 41.43 20.83
C ASN A 7 43.01 41.28 20.53
N GLN A 8 42.23 42.26 20.99
CA GLN A 8 40.87 42.61 20.55
C GLN A 8 40.90 42.96 19.03
N GLU A 9 39.83 43.00 18.23
CA GLU A 9 38.47 43.52 18.39
C GLU A 9 37.72 43.05 17.12
N SER A 10 36.50 42.51 17.13
CA SER A 10 35.25 43.29 16.96
C SER A 10 34.06 42.32 16.89
N THR A 11 33.05 42.52 17.73
CA THR A 11 31.69 41.96 17.65
C THR A 11 30.93 42.55 16.44
N PRO A 12 29.90 41.92 15.83
CA PRO A 12 28.65 41.62 16.55
C PRO A 12 27.95 40.29 16.26
N ALA A 13 27.23 39.87 17.31
CA ALA A 13 26.05 39.01 17.36
C ALA A 13 25.52 38.49 16.01
N SER A 14 25.56 37.17 15.84
CA SER A 14 24.53 36.50 15.05
C SER A 14 23.62 35.77 16.03
N ALA A 15 22.41 36.32 16.15
CA ALA A 15 21.32 35.82 16.97
C ALA A 15 21.08 34.33 16.72
N GLU A 16 20.68 33.63 17.78
CA GLU A 16 19.98 32.34 17.71
C GLU A 16 18.79 32.45 16.75
N SER A 17 18.99 32.09 15.49
CA SER A 17 17.90 31.71 14.60
C SER A 17 17.45 30.33 15.03
N THR A 18 16.39 30.33 15.84
CA THR A 18 15.62 29.14 16.19
C THR A 18 14.90 28.67 14.93
N ASP A 19 15.61 28.02 14.01
CA ASP A 19 15.00 27.47 12.81
C ASP A 19 14.42 26.09 13.18
N LYS A 20 13.22 26.12 13.77
CA LYS A 20 12.34 24.96 13.80
C LYS A 20 12.12 24.57 12.32
N PRO A 21 12.48 23.36 11.87
CA PRO A 21 12.18 22.97 10.50
C PRO A 21 10.66 23.06 10.34
N ALA A 22 10.25 23.91 9.39
CA ALA A 22 8.87 24.05 9.00
C ALA A 22 8.32 22.65 8.71
N ARG A 23 7.26 22.29 9.43
CA ARG A 23 6.46 21.09 9.18
C ARG A 23 6.22 21.04 7.68
N ALA A 24 6.79 20.04 7.00
CA ALA A 24 6.53 19.79 5.59
C ALA A 24 5.01 19.73 5.46
N GLY A 25 4.44 20.76 4.84
CA GLY A 25 3.02 20.81 4.57
C GLY A 25 2.71 19.57 3.76
N HIS A 26 1.73 18.79 4.22
CA HIS A 26 1.19 17.69 3.46
C HIS A 26 0.89 18.24 2.06
N GLY A 27 1.69 17.82 1.07
CA GLY A 27 1.32 17.95 -0.31
C GLY A 27 -0.10 17.41 -0.39
N LYS A 28 -0.99 18.17 -1.02
CA LYS A 28 -2.39 17.80 -1.25
C LYS A 28 -2.40 16.31 -1.62
N GLU A 29 -3.02 15.46 -0.79
CA GLU A 29 -3.10 14.02 -1.05
C GLU A 29 -3.57 13.86 -2.48
N GLU A 30 -2.67 13.37 -3.33
CA GLU A 30 -3.00 13.00 -4.69
C GLU A 30 -4.10 11.94 -4.56
N PRO A 31 -5.22 12.06 -5.30
CA PRO A 31 -6.27 11.05 -5.22
C PRO A 31 -5.63 9.70 -5.47
N ALA A 32 -5.87 8.74 -4.56
CA ALA A 32 -5.34 7.40 -4.70
C ALA A 32 -5.69 6.90 -6.10
N ALA A 33 -4.67 6.59 -6.90
CA ALA A 33 -4.86 6.03 -8.24
C ALA A 33 -5.74 4.79 -8.13
N ASP A 34 -6.62 4.57 -9.12
CA ASP A 34 -7.45 3.37 -9.13
C ASP A 34 -6.51 2.15 -9.18
N PRO A 35 -6.52 1.26 -8.16
CA PRO A 35 -5.65 0.10 -8.14
C PRO A 35 -5.84 -0.78 -9.38
N LEU A 36 -7.02 -0.76 -10.01
CA LEU A 36 -7.33 -1.58 -11.19
C LEU A 36 -6.70 -1.04 -12.49
N ASP A 37 -6.17 0.19 -12.49
CA ASP A 37 -5.53 0.78 -13.67
C ASP A 37 -4.26 0.04 -14.08
N ALA A 38 -3.58 -0.61 -13.12
CA ALA A 38 -2.37 -1.39 -13.36
C ALA A 38 -2.64 -2.75 -14.04
N LEU A 39 -3.90 -3.19 -14.08
CA LEU A 39 -4.26 -4.48 -14.70
C LEU A 39 -4.19 -4.41 -16.22
N THR A 40 -3.59 -5.43 -16.82
CA THR A 40 -3.69 -5.68 -18.27
C THR A 40 -5.15 -5.96 -18.66
N PRO A 41 -5.53 -5.80 -19.94
CA PRO A 41 -6.89 -6.14 -20.40
C PRO A 41 -7.30 -7.58 -20.04
N SER A 42 -6.40 -8.56 -20.21
CA SER A 42 -6.64 -9.94 -19.80
C SER A 42 -6.79 -10.10 -18.28
N GLY A 43 -6.08 -9.30 -17.49
CA GLY A 43 -6.23 -9.27 -16.04
C GLY A 43 -7.61 -8.75 -15.63
N LYS A 44 -8.11 -7.71 -16.31
CA LYS A 44 -9.46 -7.18 -16.11
C LYS A 44 -10.54 -8.20 -16.49
N GLU A 45 -10.41 -8.86 -17.63
CA GLU A 45 -11.33 -9.92 -18.05
C GLU A 45 -11.38 -11.09 -17.05
N LEU A 46 -10.22 -11.54 -16.57
CA LEU A 46 -10.16 -12.59 -15.55
C LEU A 46 -10.81 -12.13 -14.23
N LEU A 47 -10.59 -10.88 -13.84
CA LEU A 47 -11.20 -10.30 -12.65
C LEU A 47 -12.72 -10.26 -12.79
N ASP A 48 -13.24 -9.74 -13.90
CA ASP A 48 -14.67 -9.63 -14.15
C ASP A 48 -15.38 -10.99 -14.09
N VAL A 49 -14.81 -12.00 -14.76
CA VAL A 49 -15.33 -13.37 -14.72
C VAL A 49 -15.30 -13.92 -13.29
N SER A 50 -14.20 -13.70 -12.57
CA SER A 50 -14.06 -14.19 -11.19
C SER A 50 -15.03 -13.51 -10.21
N LEU A 51 -15.30 -12.21 -10.40
CA LEU A 51 -16.31 -11.48 -9.62
C LEU A 51 -17.72 -11.99 -9.90
N GLU A 52 -18.03 -12.33 -11.16
CA GLU A 52 -19.32 -12.92 -11.52
C GLU A 52 -19.53 -14.29 -10.87
N ILE A 53 -18.49 -15.13 -10.88
CA ILE A 53 -18.48 -16.45 -10.21
C ILE A 53 -18.76 -16.28 -8.71
N LEU A 54 -18.07 -15.32 -8.08
CA LEU A 54 -18.10 -15.12 -6.63
C LEU A 54 -19.19 -14.16 -6.14
N LYS A 55 -20.10 -13.69 -7.00
CA LYS A 55 -21.04 -12.59 -6.71
C LYS A 55 -21.87 -12.76 -5.42
N GLU A 56 -22.21 -14.00 -5.06
CA GLU A 56 -22.99 -14.33 -3.86
C GLU A 56 -22.19 -14.12 -2.54
N PHE A 57 -20.87 -13.91 -2.63
CA PHE A 57 -19.98 -13.71 -1.48
C PHE A 57 -19.56 -12.24 -1.28
N ALA A 58 -20.24 -11.31 -1.98
CA ALA A 58 -19.93 -9.87 -1.98
C ALA A 58 -18.41 -9.57 -2.19
N PRO A 59 -17.81 -10.07 -3.29
CA PRO A 59 -16.38 -9.96 -3.51
C PRO A 59 -15.97 -8.50 -3.75
N GLN A 60 -14.83 -8.12 -3.18
CA GLN A 60 -14.21 -6.82 -3.43
C GLN A 60 -13.06 -6.97 -4.43
N ALA A 61 -13.15 -6.21 -5.51
CA ALA A 61 -12.12 -6.13 -6.53
C ALA A 61 -10.91 -5.32 -6.03
N GLY A 62 -9.72 -5.76 -6.41
CA GLY A 62 -8.49 -5.04 -6.20
C GLY A 62 -7.40 -5.54 -7.15
N ALA A 63 -6.20 -5.02 -6.98
CA ALA A 63 -5.04 -5.46 -7.73
C ALA A 63 -3.76 -5.35 -6.88
N LEU A 64 -2.81 -6.23 -7.17
CA LEU A 64 -1.44 -6.15 -6.69
C LEU A 64 -0.52 -6.03 -7.91
N GLY A 65 -0.22 -4.79 -8.32
CA GLY A 65 0.41 -4.55 -9.62
C GLY A 65 -0.52 -4.96 -10.75
N ASP A 66 -0.05 -5.83 -11.67
CA ASP A 66 -0.87 -6.36 -12.77
C ASP A 66 -1.68 -7.62 -12.41
N ILE A 67 -1.64 -8.04 -11.14
CA ILE A 67 -2.28 -9.26 -10.66
C ILE A 67 -3.67 -8.93 -10.10
N PRO A 68 -4.75 -9.51 -10.63
CA PRO A 68 -6.09 -9.37 -10.07
C PRO A 68 -6.17 -9.91 -8.63
N GLN A 69 -6.78 -9.13 -7.74
CA GLN A 69 -7.01 -9.53 -6.35
C GLN A 69 -8.51 -9.51 -6.04
N ILE A 70 -8.95 -10.52 -5.30
CA ILE A 70 -10.33 -10.62 -4.81
C ILE A 70 -10.29 -10.81 -3.31
N SER A 71 -11.02 -9.96 -2.59
CA SER A 71 -11.21 -10.08 -1.15
C SER A 71 -12.64 -10.53 -0.85
N ILE A 72 -12.80 -11.46 0.09
CA ILE A 72 -14.09 -12.01 0.53
C ILE A 72 -14.11 -12.14 2.05
N ASP A 73 -15.30 -12.27 2.64
CA ASP A 73 -15.41 -12.57 4.07
C ASP A 73 -14.83 -13.96 4.40
N LYS A 74 -14.17 -14.06 5.55
CA LYS A 74 -13.53 -15.31 6.03
C LYS A 74 -14.49 -16.49 6.16
N SER A 75 -15.78 -16.23 6.40
CA SER A 75 -16.80 -17.27 6.51
C SER A 75 -17.09 -17.98 5.18
N HIS A 76 -16.66 -17.40 4.06
CA HIS A 76 -16.91 -17.91 2.72
C HIS A 76 -15.68 -18.52 2.03
N THR A 77 -14.50 -18.47 2.66
CA THR A 77 -13.24 -18.88 2.03
C THR A 77 -13.30 -20.28 1.42
N LEU A 78 -13.81 -21.27 2.17
CA LEU A 78 -13.88 -22.66 1.68
C LEU A 78 -14.82 -22.79 0.47
N GLN A 79 -16.02 -22.20 0.54
CA GLN A 79 -17.00 -22.27 -0.52
C GLN A 79 -16.53 -21.53 -1.77
N ALA A 80 -15.93 -20.35 -1.61
CA ALA A 80 -15.36 -19.57 -2.70
C ALA A 80 -14.23 -20.33 -3.41
N CYS A 81 -13.28 -20.93 -2.66
CA CYS A 81 -12.21 -21.73 -3.26
C CYS A 81 -12.75 -22.94 -4.04
N ARG A 82 -13.79 -23.62 -3.52
CA ARG A 82 -14.43 -24.74 -4.24
C ARG A 82 -15.08 -24.26 -5.53
N LEU A 83 -15.85 -23.18 -5.46
CA LEU A 83 -16.52 -22.61 -6.62
C LEU A 83 -15.52 -22.18 -7.71
N MET A 84 -14.44 -21.50 -7.33
CA MET A 84 -13.37 -21.12 -8.25
C MET A 84 -12.65 -22.32 -8.86
N LYS A 85 -12.43 -23.38 -8.08
CA LYS A 85 -11.77 -24.61 -8.57
C LYS A 85 -12.63 -25.35 -9.60
N ASP A 86 -13.94 -25.34 -9.40
CA ASP A 86 -14.89 -26.15 -10.17
C ASP A 86 -15.52 -25.40 -11.35
N ASP A 87 -15.45 -24.06 -11.40
CA ASP A 87 -15.99 -23.26 -12.50
C ASP A 87 -15.10 -23.37 -13.76
N PRO A 88 -15.63 -23.83 -14.90
CA PRO A 88 -14.85 -24.08 -16.11
C PRO A 88 -14.36 -22.82 -16.82
N ARG A 89 -14.86 -21.63 -16.45
CA ARG A 89 -14.44 -20.35 -17.05
C ARG A 89 -13.09 -19.88 -16.49
N VAL A 90 -12.64 -20.45 -15.38
CA VAL A 90 -11.37 -20.10 -14.71
C VAL A 90 -10.55 -21.36 -14.45
N ALA A 91 -9.25 -21.31 -14.72
CA ALA A 91 -8.36 -22.47 -14.62
C ALA A 91 -7.67 -22.58 -13.24
N VAL A 92 -8.43 -22.49 -12.14
CA VAL A 92 -7.86 -22.48 -10.77
C VAL A 92 -7.64 -23.91 -10.24
N HIS A 93 -6.74 -24.64 -10.89
CA HIS A 93 -6.49 -26.06 -10.56
C HIS A 93 -5.34 -26.26 -9.57
N MET A 94 -4.53 -25.23 -9.32
CA MET A 94 -3.33 -25.30 -8.49
C MET A 94 -3.27 -24.10 -7.52
N LEU A 95 -3.06 -24.40 -6.25
CA LEU A 95 -2.74 -23.38 -5.25
C LEU A 95 -1.24 -23.08 -5.30
N LEU A 96 -0.86 -21.86 -5.69
CA LEU A 96 0.54 -21.47 -5.80
C LEU A 96 1.17 -21.17 -4.43
N CYS A 97 0.45 -20.46 -3.55
CA CYS A 97 0.94 -20.01 -2.26
C CYS A 97 -0.22 -19.80 -1.26
N LEU A 98 0.03 -20.08 0.02
CA LEU A 98 -0.81 -19.65 1.13
C LEU A 98 0.06 -18.83 2.09
N ALA A 99 -0.26 -17.55 2.23
CA ALA A 99 0.44 -16.63 3.10
C ALA A 99 -0.55 -16.00 4.08
N CYS A 100 -0.08 -15.77 5.31
CA CYS A 100 -0.79 -15.01 6.32
C CYS A 100 0.09 -13.81 6.69
N VAL A 101 -0.46 -12.61 6.62
CA VAL A 101 0.24 -11.38 6.99
C VAL A 101 -0.37 -10.87 8.29
N ASP A 102 0.48 -10.67 9.29
CA ASP A 102 0.09 -10.02 10.53
C ASP A 102 0.34 -8.51 10.42
N TYR A 103 -0.74 -7.74 10.42
CA TYR A 103 -0.71 -6.28 10.31
C TYR A 103 -0.62 -5.57 11.68
N SER A 104 -0.31 -6.29 12.77
CA SER A 104 -0.22 -5.74 14.13
C SER A 104 0.74 -4.55 14.27
N GLU A 105 1.82 -4.51 13.47
CA GLU A 105 2.81 -3.43 13.49
C GLU A 105 3.01 -2.87 12.07
N TYR A 106 2.15 -1.94 11.65
CA TYR A 106 2.47 -1.08 10.52
C TYR A 106 3.58 -0.11 10.95
N PHE A 107 4.75 -0.21 10.33
CA PHE A 107 5.74 0.88 10.35
C PHE A 107 5.12 2.07 9.59
N GLN A 108 4.78 3.12 10.33
CA GLN A 108 4.41 4.44 9.78
C GLN A 108 5.63 5.15 9.20
#